data_AF-A0A0P0VS14-F1
#
_entry.id   AF-A0A0P0VS14-F1
#
_cell.length_a   1.000
_cell.length_b   1.000
_cell.length_c   1.000
_cell.angle_alpha   90.00
_cell.angle_beta   90.00
_cell.angle_gamma   90.00
#
_symmetry.space_group_name_H-M   'P 1'
#
loop_
_entity.id
_entity.type
_entity.pdbx_description
1 polymer ?
#
loop_
_entity_poly.entity_id
_entity_poly.type
_entity_poly.pdbx_seq_one_letter_code
_entity_poly.pdbx_strand_id
1 'polypeptide(L)'
;MAAAVAMRGSSSDGGGYDKVSGMDSGKYVRYTPEQVEALERVYADCPKPTSSRRQQLLRECPILANIEPKQIKVWFQNRRCRDKQRKESSRLQAVNRKLTAMNKLLMEENERLQKQVSQLVHENAHMRQQLQNTPLANDTSCESNVTTPQNPLRDASNPSGLLSIAEETLTEFLSKATGTAIDWVQMPGMK
;
A
#
# COMPACT_ATOMS: atom_id res chain seq x y z
N MET A 1 13.42 -14.56 -25.11
CA MET A 1 12.41 -15.61 -24.87
C MET A 1 11.32 -15.01 -23.99
N ALA A 2 10.15 -14.75 -24.56
CA ALA A 2 9.01 -14.16 -23.86
C ALA A 2 8.16 -15.26 -23.20
N ALA A 3 7.84 -15.13 -21.92
CA ALA A 3 6.91 -16.01 -21.23
C ALA A 3 5.59 -15.25 -21.01
N ALA A 4 4.55 -15.66 -21.74
CA ALA A 4 3.19 -15.19 -21.56
C ALA A 4 2.55 -15.89 -20.35
N VAL A 5 2.04 -15.12 -19.40
CA VAL A 5 1.23 -15.64 -18.28
C VAL A 5 -0.24 -15.64 -18.70
N ALA A 6 -0.80 -16.84 -18.88
CA ALA A 6 -2.21 -17.03 -19.20
C ALA A 6 -3.09 -16.77 -17.96
N MET A 7 -3.99 -15.80 -18.06
CA MET A 7 -5.12 -15.61 -17.14
C MET A 7 -6.17 -16.68 -17.43
N ARG A 8 -6.32 -17.67 -16.55
CA ARG A 8 -7.45 -18.60 -16.58
C ARG A 8 -8.64 -17.94 -15.86
N GLY A 9 -9.58 -17.42 -16.65
CA GLY A 9 -10.96 -17.23 -16.21
C GLY A 9 -11.66 -18.59 -16.13
N SER A 10 -12.31 -18.86 -15.01
CA SER A 10 -13.35 -19.89 -14.92
C SER A 10 -14.68 -19.20 -14.68
N SER A 11 -15.39 -18.96 -15.78
CA SER A 11 -16.86 -18.92 -15.77
C SER A 11 -17.35 -20.34 -15.49
N SER A 12 -18.20 -20.47 -14.48
CA SER A 12 -19.05 -21.63 -14.28
C SER A 12 -20.48 -21.13 -14.17
N ASP A 13 -21.13 -21.09 -15.34
CA ASP A 13 -22.57 -20.95 -15.52
C ASP A 13 -23.21 -22.36 -15.51
N GLY A 14 -24.45 -22.45 -15.02
CA GLY A 14 -25.34 -23.59 -15.25
C GLY A 14 -25.43 -24.65 -14.15
N GLY A 15 -26.46 -24.54 -13.30
CA GLY A 15 -26.91 -25.64 -12.43
C GLY A 15 -28.24 -25.30 -11.76
N GLY A 16 -29.34 -25.77 -12.36
CA GLY A 16 -30.71 -25.36 -12.04
C GLY A 16 -31.17 -25.56 -10.60
N TYR A 17 -32.00 -24.64 -10.13
CA TYR A 17 -32.82 -24.79 -8.93
C TYR A 17 -34.30 -24.68 -9.33
N ASP A 18 -34.85 -25.78 -9.84
CA ASP A 18 -36.29 -26.00 -9.75
C ASP A 18 -36.65 -26.31 -8.29
N LYS A 19 -37.59 -25.51 -7.77
CA LYS A 19 -38.44 -25.73 -6.58
C LYS A 19 -37.82 -26.47 -5.39
N VAL A 20 -37.40 -25.68 -4.39
CA VAL A 20 -37.65 -26.02 -2.98
C VAL A 20 -38.48 -24.91 -2.35
N SER A 21 -39.79 -24.99 -2.58
CA SER A 21 -40.77 -24.36 -1.69
C SER A 21 -40.69 -25.05 -0.33
N GLY A 22 -40.39 -24.31 0.74
CA GLY A 22 -40.75 -24.74 2.10
C GLY A 22 -39.63 -25.02 3.11
N MET A 23 -38.55 -24.23 3.15
CA MET A 23 -37.66 -24.22 4.32
C MET A 23 -37.72 -22.85 5.03
N ASP A 24 -38.50 -22.79 6.12
CA ASP A 24 -38.38 -21.83 7.23
C ASP A 24 -38.35 -20.33 6.85
N SER A 25 -39.41 -19.87 6.16
CA SER A 25 -39.64 -18.45 5.86
C SER A 25 -39.99 -17.59 7.10
N GLY A 26 -40.08 -18.20 8.29
CA GLY A 26 -40.41 -17.49 9.54
C GLY A 26 -39.20 -16.80 10.19
N LYS A 27 -37.97 -17.19 9.85
CA LYS A 27 -36.75 -16.64 10.48
C LYS A 27 -36.20 -15.38 9.80
N TYR A 28 -36.47 -15.20 8.50
CA TYR A 28 -35.97 -14.07 7.72
C TYR A 28 -37.10 -13.25 7.15
N VAL A 29 -37.20 -11.99 7.58
CA VAL A 29 -38.11 -11.03 6.96
C VAL A 29 -37.46 -10.37 5.75
N ARG A 30 -38.17 -10.45 4.63
CA ARG A 30 -37.87 -9.72 3.40
C ARG A 30 -38.74 -8.47 3.36
N TYR A 31 -38.11 -7.31 3.49
CA TYR A 31 -38.80 -6.02 3.42
C TYR A 31 -39.17 -5.68 1.97
N THR A 32 -40.32 -5.06 1.76
CA THR A 32 -40.66 -4.45 0.47
C THR A 32 -39.83 -3.18 0.23
N PRO A 33 -39.66 -2.71 -1.01
CA PRO A 33 -38.94 -1.47 -1.30
C PRO A 33 -39.47 -0.27 -0.50
N GLU A 34 -40.79 -0.15 -0.37
CA GLU A 34 -41.46 0.94 0.34
C GLU A 34 -41.23 0.86 1.85
N GLN A 35 -41.19 -0.36 2.42
CA GLN A 35 -40.82 -0.58 3.81
C GLN A 35 -39.37 -0.17 4.08
N VAL A 36 -38.45 -0.52 3.17
CA VAL A 36 -37.05 -0.10 3.25
C VAL A 36 -36.95 1.42 3.17
N GLU A 37 -37.66 2.06 2.23
CA GLU A 37 -37.65 3.51 2.08
C GLU A 37 -38.15 4.22 3.34
N ALA A 38 -39.23 3.74 3.96
CA ALA A 38 -39.72 4.27 5.23
C ALA A 38 -38.68 4.17 6.36
N LEU A 39 -37.99 3.03 6.46
CA LEU A 39 -36.93 2.82 7.44
C LEU A 39 -35.69 3.70 7.17
N GLU A 40 -35.32 3.87 5.90
CA GLU A 40 -34.21 4.74 5.47
C GLU A 40 -34.49 6.21 5.77
N ARG A 41 -35.73 6.68 5.59
CA ARG A 41 -36.14 8.06 5.95
C ARG A 41 -35.90 8.32 7.43
N VAL A 42 -36.35 7.41 8.29
CA VAL A 42 -36.12 7.53 9.75
C VAL A 42 -34.64 7.38 10.11
N TYR A 43 -33.89 6.57 9.37
CA TYR A 43 -32.44 6.45 9.56
C TYR A 43 -31.70 7.74 9.27
N ALA A 44 -32.11 8.49 8.24
CA ALA A 44 -31.52 9.79 7.90
C ALA A 44 -31.67 10.79 9.05
N ASP A 45 -32.83 10.81 9.72
CA ASP A 45 -33.09 11.73 10.84
C ASP A 45 -32.48 11.23 12.15
N CYS A 46 -32.60 9.93 12.44
CA CYS A 46 -32.15 9.32 13.68
C CYS A 46 -31.61 7.89 13.45
N PRO A 47 -30.29 7.73 13.26
CA PRO A 47 -29.67 6.42 13.03
C PRO A 47 -29.78 5.42 14.19
N LYS A 48 -30.09 5.90 15.40
CA LYS A 48 -30.18 5.12 16.64
C LYS A 48 -31.51 5.39 17.36
N PRO A 49 -32.65 5.03 16.76
CA PRO A 49 -33.94 5.34 17.34
C PRO A 49 -34.13 4.63 18.70
N THR A 50 -34.70 5.35 19.66
CA THR A 50 -35.06 4.81 20.99
C THR A 50 -36.18 3.77 20.90
N SER A 51 -36.45 3.04 21.99
CA SER A 51 -37.55 2.05 22.00
C SER A 51 -38.91 2.71 21.73
N SER A 52 -39.17 3.85 22.38
CA SER A 52 -40.40 4.63 22.20
C SER A 52 -40.54 5.13 20.76
N ARG A 53 -39.45 5.60 20.13
CA ARG A 53 -39.47 6.02 18.73
C ARG A 53 -39.76 4.86 17.77
N ARG A 54 -39.23 3.66 18.04
CA ARG A 54 -39.55 2.45 17.24
C ARG A 54 -41.02 2.04 17.39
N GLN A 55 -41.59 2.14 18.59
CA GLN A 55 -43.02 1.87 18.81
C GLN A 55 -43.91 2.90 18.12
N GLN A 56 -43.51 4.18 18.13
CA GLN A 56 -44.21 5.25 17.42
C GLN A 56 -44.19 5.01 15.91
N LEU A 57 -43.05 4.62 15.33
CA LEU A 57 -42.91 4.27 13.92
C LEU A 57 -43.91 3.20 13.48
N LEU A 58 -44.11 2.15 14.28
CA LEU A 58 -45.06 1.07 13.99
C LEU A 58 -46.52 1.55 13.99
N ARG A 59 -46.84 2.59 14.77
CA ARG A 59 -48.17 3.20 14.83
C ARG A 59 -48.40 4.22 13.71
N GLU A 60 -47.39 5.00 13.37
CA GLU A 60 -47.48 6.11 12.41
C GLU A 60 -47.23 5.68 10.96
N CYS A 61 -46.59 4.53 10.74
CA CYS A 61 -46.32 4.01 9.41
C CYS A 61 -47.08 2.68 9.21
N PRO A 62 -48.32 2.71 8.68
CA PRO A 62 -49.12 1.51 8.45
C PRO A 62 -48.40 0.43 7.62
N ILE A 63 -47.52 0.85 6.71
CA ILE A 63 -46.72 -0.07 5.88
C ILE A 63 -45.72 -0.92 6.69
N LEU A 64 -45.38 -0.47 7.89
CA LEU A 64 -44.52 -1.17 8.84
C LEU A 64 -45.31 -1.91 9.93
N ALA A 65 -46.64 -1.78 9.98
CA ALA A 65 -47.46 -2.30 11.08
C ALA A 65 -47.34 -3.83 11.28
N ASN A 66 -47.04 -4.56 10.20
CA ASN A 66 -46.85 -6.02 10.24
C ASN A 66 -45.40 -6.46 10.55
N ILE A 67 -44.51 -5.53 10.90
CA ILE A 67 -43.11 -5.82 11.23
C ILE A 67 -42.96 -5.86 12.75
N GLU A 68 -42.30 -6.90 13.27
CA GLU A 68 -42.09 -6.99 14.71
C GLU A 68 -41.11 -5.90 15.23
N PRO A 69 -41.30 -5.36 16.45
CA PRO A 69 -40.38 -4.37 17.03
C PRO A 69 -38.91 -4.84 17.08
N LYS A 70 -38.68 -6.14 17.28
CA LYS A 70 -37.34 -6.75 17.28
C LYS A 70 -36.68 -6.65 15.90
N GLN A 71 -37.45 -6.80 14.82
CA GLN A 71 -36.94 -6.73 13.46
C GLN A 71 -36.55 -5.30 13.07
N ILE A 72 -37.34 -4.31 13.49
CA ILE A 72 -36.95 -2.89 13.37
C ILE A 72 -35.60 -2.65 14.07
N LYS A 73 -35.43 -3.11 15.31
CA LYS A 73 -34.16 -2.98 16.03
C LYS A 73 -32.98 -3.60 15.26
N VAL A 74 -33.16 -4.82 14.75
CA VAL A 74 -32.12 -5.53 13.97
C VAL A 74 -31.83 -4.81 12.65
N TRP A 75 -32.85 -4.29 11.96
CA TRP A 75 -32.68 -3.53 10.73
C TRP A 75 -31.77 -2.32 10.95
N PHE A 76 -32.02 -1.51 11.99
CA PHE A 76 -31.18 -0.34 12.32
C PHE A 76 -29.76 -0.74 12.76
N GLN A 77 -29.58 -1.90 13.39
CA GLN A 77 -28.25 -2.42 13.71
C GLN A 77 -27.48 -2.82 12.45
N ASN A 78 -28.12 -3.60 11.57
CA ASN A 78 -27.54 -4.06 10.31
C ASN A 78 -27.25 -2.90 9.37
N ARG A 79 -28.15 -1.90 9.33
CA ARG A 79 -27.96 -0.68 8.53
C ARG A 79 -26.70 0.07 8.93
N ARG A 80 -26.51 0.31 10.23
CA ARG A 80 -25.29 0.95 10.76
C ARG A 80 -24.03 0.13 10.48
N CYS A 81 -24.12 -1.20 10.62
CA CYS A 81 -23.01 -2.10 10.30
C CYS A 81 -22.61 -1.99 8.82
N ARG A 82 -23.59 -2.08 7.91
CA ARG A 82 -23.39 -1.93 6.45
C ARG A 82 -22.81 -0.57 6.11
N ASP A 83 -23.27 0.51 6.74
CA ASP A 83 -22.74 1.85 6.51
C ASP A 83 -21.27 1.98 6.94
N LYS A 84 -20.94 1.47 8.12
CA LYS A 84 -19.56 1.41 8.60
C LYS A 84 -18.69 0.61 7.63
N GLN A 85 -19.16 -0.56 7.19
CA GLN A 85 -18.46 -1.40 6.24
C GLN A 85 -18.27 -0.71 4.88
N ARG A 86 -19.28 -0.02 4.34
CA ARG A 86 -19.16 0.70 3.07
C ARG A 86 -18.16 1.86 3.14
N LYS A 87 -18.18 2.63 4.24
CA LYS A 87 -17.20 3.70 4.48
C LYS A 87 -15.78 3.15 4.56
N GLU A 88 -15.60 2.06 5.30
CA GLU A 88 -14.31 1.40 5.44
C GLU A 88 -13.79 0.83 4.12
N SER A 89 -14.65 0.14 3.36
CA SER A 89 -14.31 -0.36 2.02
C SER A 89 -13.89 0.77 1.08
N SER A 90 -14.61 1.90 1.10
CA SER A 90 -14.28 3.08 0.28
C SER A 90 -12.93 3.67 0.69
N ARG A 91 -12.65 3.75 2.00
CA ARG A 91 -11.36 4.21 2.53
C ARG A 91 -10.21 3.31 2.08
N LEU A 92 -10.38 1.99 2.19
CA LEU A 92 -9.39 1.01 1.76
C LEU A 92 -9.15 1.08 0.25
N GLN A 93 -10.20 1.21 -0.57
CA GLN A 93 -10.05 1.39 -2.01
C GLN A 93 -9.27 2.67 -2.34
N ALA A 94 -9.53 3.78 -1.64
CA ALA A 94 -8.80 5.02 -1.84
C ALA A 94 -7.29 4.88 -1.50
N VAL A 95 -6.97 4.24 -0.37
CA VAL A 95 -5.58 3.96 0.02
C VAL A 95 -4.91 3.02 -0.98
N ASN A 96 -5.60 1.96 -1.41
CA ASN A 96 -5.07 1.01 -2.38
C ASN A 96 -4.74 1.69 -3.71
N ARG A 97 -5.62 2.55 -4.24
CA ARG A 97 -5.34 3.35 -5.45
C ARG A 97 -4.07 4.19 -5.31
N LYS A 98 -3.88 4.86 -4.17
CA LYS A 98 -2.66 5.64 -3.89
C LYS A 98 -1.41 4.75 -3.86
N LEU A 99 -1.49 3.61 -3.18
CA LEU A 99 -0.39 2.65 -3.10
C LEU A 99 -0.01 2.10 -4.47
N THR A 100 -1.00 1.74 -5.29
CA THR A 100 -0.77 1.27 -6.67
C THR A 100 -0.11 2.35 -7.53
N ALA A 101 -0.56 3.61 -7.44
CA ALA A 101 0.05 4.71 -8.18
C ALA A 101 1.51 4.95 -7.74
N MET A 102 1.78 4.94 -6.43
CA MET A 102 3.13 5.10 -5.88
C MET A 102 4.04 3.93 -6.27
N ASN A 103 3.54 2.70 -6.19
CA ASN A 103 4.30 1.52 -6.59
C ASN A 103 4.67 1.57 -8.08
N LYS A 104 3.76 2.04 -8.94
CA LYS A 104 4.03 2.26 -10.36
C LYS A 104 5.19 3.24 -10.58
N LEU A 105 5.15 4.42 -9.94
CA LEU A 105 6.23 5.40 -10.03
C LEU A 105 7.57 4.84 -9.54
N LEU A 106 7.55 4.07 -8.45
CA LEU A 106 8.75 3.43 -7.92
C LEU A 106 9.33 2.41 -8.91
N MET A 107 8.49 1.62 -9.59
CA MET A 107 8.94 0.68 -10.62
C MET A 107 9.54 1.41 -11.82
N GLU A 108 8.91 2.49 -12.29
CA GLU A 108 9.42 3.31 -13.39
C GLU A 108 10.78 3.92 -13.04
N GLU A 109 10.94 4.44 -11.82
CA GLU A 109 12.22 4.99 -11.36
C GLU A 109 13.29 3.92 -11.19
N ASN A 110 12.93 2.73 -10.71
CA ASN A 110 13.86 1.61 -10.62
C ASN A 110 14.36 1.19 -12.01
N GLU A 111 13.46 1.10 -12.99
CA GLU A 111 13.83 0.82 -14.38
C GLU A 111 14.76 1.90 -14.95
N ARG A 112 14.47 3.18 -14.69
CA ARG A 112 15.32 4.30 -15.12
C ARG A 112 16.72 4.21 -14.52
N LEU A 113 16.81 3.94 -13.21
CA LEU A 113 18.08 3.79 -12.51
C LEU A 113 18.86 2.58 -13.02
N GLN A 114 18.21 1.44 -13.25
CA GLN A 114 18.85 0.25 -13.83
C GLN A 114 19.45 0.55 -15.21
N LYS A 115 18.74 1.30 -16.07
CA LYS A 115 19.27 1.75 -17.37
C LYS A 115 20.50 2.64 -17.20
N GLN A 116 20.46 3.60 -16.28
CA GLN A 116 21.59 4.49 -16.02
C GLN A 116 22.81 3.73 -15.50
N VAL A 117 22.63 2.80 -14.56
CA VAL A 117 23.70 1.93 -14.06
C VAL A 117 24.29 1.10 -15.19
N SER A 118 23.44 0.49 -16.02
CA SER A 118 23.90 -0.30 -17.17
C SER A 118 24.76 0.55 -18.11
N GLN A 119 24.31 1.75 -18.47
CA GLN A 119 25.06 2.66 -19.33
C GLN A 119 26.43 3.02 -18.73
N LEU A 120 26.47 3.44 -17.46
CA LEU A 120 27.72 3.79 -16.79
C LEU A 120 28.68 2.60 -16.70
N VAL A 121 28.19 1.38 -16.51
CA VAL A 121 29.02 0.17 -16.52
C VAL A 121 29.64 -0.07 -17.89
N HIS A 122 28.86 0.09 -18.98
CA HIS A 122 29.38 -0.04 -20.35
C HIS A 122 30.41 1.05 -20.67
N GLU A 123 30.14 2.31 -20.32
CA GLU A 123 31.07 3.43 -20.52
C GLU A 123 32.37 3.23 -19.74
N ASN A 124 32.29 2.81 -18.47
CA ASN A 124 33.47 2.51 -17.66
C ASN A 124 34.32 1.37 -18.25
N ALA A 125 33.67 0.31 -18.75
CA ALA A 125 34.37 -0.79 -19.40
C ALA A 125 35.12 -0.31 -20.65
N HIS A 126 34.47 0.51 -21.47
CA HIS A 126 35.07 1.11 -22.67
C HIS A 126 36.27 2.01 -22.33
N MET A 127 36.17 2.89 -21.32
CA MET A 127 37.27 3.73 -20.87
C MET A 127 38.47 2.91 -20.38
N ARG A 128 38.23 1.84 -19.62
CA ARG A 128 39.27 0.90 -19.17
C ARG A 128 39.97 0.22 -20.35
N GLN A 129 39.22 -0.15 -21.37
CA GLN A 129 39.76 -0.75 -22.58
C GLN A 129 40.64 0.23 -23.39
N GLN A 130 40.24 1.50 -23.49
CA GLN A 130 41.05 2.54 -24.14
C GLN A 130 42.40 2.75 -23.43
N LEU A 131 42.39 2.77 -22.10
CA LEU A 131 43.62 2.90 -21.29
C LEU A 131 44.57 1.71 -21.48
N GLN A 132 44.05 0.50 -21.70
CA GLN A 132 44.87 -0.69 -21.94
C GLN A 132 45.41 -0.79 -23.39
N ASN A 133 44.70 -0.21 -24.37
CA ASN A 133 45.06 -0.33 -25.79
C ASN A 133 45.91 0.84 -26.33
N THR A 134 46.26 1.84 -25.51
CA THR A 134 47.16 2.93 -25.91
C THR A 134 48.61 2.40 -25.97
N PRO A 135 49.27 2.33 -27.14
CA PRO A 135 50.65 1.87 -27.23
C PRO A 135 51.58 2.93 -26.64
N LEU A 136 52.52 2.50 -25.79
CA LEU A 136 53.65 3.30 -25.36
C LEU A 136 54.54 3.57 -26.57
N ALA A 137 54.34 4.70 -27.25
CA ALA A 137 55.21 5.18 -28.32
C ALA A 137 55.87 6.50 -27.89
N ASN A 138 57.09 6.34 -27.35
CA ASN A 138 58.27 7.20 -27.35
C ASN A 138 58.22 8.63 -26.77
N ASP A 139 58.87 8.75 -25.61
CA ASP A 139 59.95 9.69 -25.25
C ASP A 139 59.99 11.07 -25.93
N THR A 140 59.78 12.14 -25.16
CA THR A 140 60.83 13.08 -24.69
C THR A 140 60.24 14.30 -23.98
N SER A 141 60.95 14.74 -22.94
CA SER A 141 61.17 16.16 -22.60
C SER A 141 60.42 16.79 -21.40
N CYS A 142 61.25 17.27 -20.47
CA CYS A 142 61.08 18.39 -19.53
C CYS A 142 60.46 18.11 -18.15
N GLU A 143 61.35 18.15 -17.14
CA GLU A 143 61.05 18.45 -15.74
C GLU A 143 60.02 19.57 -15.59
N SER A 144 59.11 19.40 -14.64
CA SER A 144 58.36 20.51 -14.06
C SER A 144 58.22 20.25 -12.57
N ASN A 145 59.11 20.89 -11.79
CA ASN A 145 58.96 21.06 -10.36
C ASN A 145 57.67 21.88 -10.10
N VAL A 146 56.62 21.20 -9.66
CA VAL A 146 55.50 21.85 -8.95
C VAL A 146 55.33 21.15 -7.61
N THR A 147 55.82 21.82 -6.58
CA THR A 147 55.58 21.52 -5.18
C THR A 147 54.08 21.62 -4.92
N THR A 148 53.40 20.49 -4.74
CA THR A 148 52.02 20.45 -4.23
C THR A 148 51.95 19.40 -3.12
N PRO A 149 51.22 19.67 -2.01
CA PRO A 149 51.41 18.92 -0.77
C PRO A 149 50.96 17.47 -0.93
N GLN A 150 51.77 16.56 -0.40
CA GLN A 150 51.45 15.15 -0.25
C GLN A 150 50.11 15.00 0.47
N ASN A 151 49.06 14.67 -0.29
CA ASN A 151 47.91 13.98 0.26
C ASN A 151 48.21 12.49 0.06
N PRO A 152 48.48 11.70 1.11
CA PRO A 152 48.80 10.30 0.92
C PRO A 152 47.57 9.61 0.37
N LEU A 153 47.63 9.19 -0.90
CA LEU A 153 46.84 8.09 -1.44
C LEU A 153 47.02 6.91 -0.46
N ARG A 154 46.09 6.74 0.47
CA ARG A 154 46.08 5.62 1.40
C ARG A 154 45.46 4.44 0.68
N ASP A 155 46.28 3.41 0.56
CA ASP A 155 46.06 2.11 -0.06
C ASP A 155 44.64 1.55 0.19
N ALA A 156 43.83 1.49 -0.86
CA ALA A 156 42.49 0.92 -0.84
C ALA A 156 42.47 -0.62 -0.62
N SER A 157 43.65 -1.23 -0.50
CA SER A 157 43.85 -2.67 -0.31
C SER A 157 43.93 -3.07 1.17
N ASN A 158 43.96 -2.09 2.10
CA ASN A 158 44.20 -2.35 3.51
C ASN A 158 42.88 -2.28 4.31
N PRO A 159 42.36 -3.39 4.86
CA PRO A 159 41.04 -3.44 5.51
C PRO A 159 40.92 -2.50 6.71
N SER A 160 42.05 -2.20 7.37
CA SER A 160 42.12 -1.23 8.47
C SER A 160 41.84 0.21 8.03
N GLY A 161 42.20 0.59 6.80
CA GLY A 161 41.94 1.92 6.28
C GLY A 161 40.46 2.15 5.98
N LEU A 162 39.80 1.12 5.43
CA LEU A 162 38.35 1.13 5.19
C LEU A 162 37.55 1.17 6.50
N LEU A 163 38.01 0.46 7.53
CA LEU A 163 37.41 0.50 8.86
C LEU A 163 37.47 1.89 9.50
N SER A 164 38.61 2.57 9.42
CA SER A 164 38.72 3.97 9.88
C SER A 164 37.78 4.91 9.13
N ILE A 165 37.67 4.78 7.80
CA ILE A 165 36.76 5.61 7.01
C ILE A 165 35.30 5.35 7.42
N ALA A 166 34.93 4.09 7.63
CA ALA A 166 33.58 3.72 8.07
C ALA A 166 33.26 4.28 9.47
N GLU A 167 34.22 4.23 10.38
CA GLU A 167 34.08 4.76 11.75
C GLU A 167 33.95 6.28 11.77
N GLU A 168 34.76 6.98 10.97
CA GLU A 168 34.72 8.43 10.83
C GLU A 168 33.39 8.89 10.19
N THR A 169 32.93 8.20 9.15
CA THR A 169 31.65 8.46 8.47
C THR A 169 30.46 8.22 9.40
N LEU A 170 30.48 7.14 10.20
CA LEU A 170 29.44 6.84 11.19
C LEU A 170 29.37 7.92 12.27
N THR A 171 30.51 8.36 12.76
CA THR A 171 30.59 9.41 13.78
C THR A 171 30.04 10.74 13.25
N GLU A 172 30.41 11.11 12.02
CA GLU A 172 29.88 12.31 11.37
C GLU A 172 28.36 12.22 11.16
N PHE A 173 27.86 11.05 10.73
CA PHE A 173 26.43 10.82 10.58
C PHE A 173 25.67 10.97 11.89
N LEU A 174 26.14 10.33 12.97
CA LEU A 174 25.49 10.38 14.28
C LEU A 174 25.54 11.78 14.90
N SER A 175 26.62 12.53 14.71
CA SER A 175 26.72 13.91 15.20
C SER A 175 25.75 14.88 14.52
N LYS A 176 25.40 14.62 13.24
CA LYS A 176 24.47 15.44 12.44
C LYS A 176 23.03 14.93 12.48
N ALA A 177 22.79 13.70 12.93
CA ALA A 177 21.46 13.12 13.07
C ALA A 177 20.73 13.70 14.29
N THR A 178 20.30 14.95 14.22
CA THR A 178 19.39 15.54 15.20
C THR A 178 17.95 15.23 14.81
N GLY A 179 17.40 14.15 15.37
CA GLY A 179 15.96 13.86 15.33
C GLY A 179 15.53 12.77 14.35
N THR A 180 15.46 11.53 14.85
CA THR A 180 14.32 10.60 14.74
C THR A 180 14.61 9.40 15.65
N ALA A 181 14.69 9.64 16.95
CA ALA A 181 14.46 8.54 17.89
C ALA A 181 12.97 8.21 17.80
N ILE A 182 12.62 7.21 16.96
CA ILE A 182 11.30 6.59 17.01
C ILE A 182 11.31 5.77 18.29
N ASP A 183 10.64 6.29 19.32
CA ASP A 183 10.30 5.50 20.50
C ASP A 183 9.38 4.36 20.03
N TRP A 184 9.93 3.14 19.97
CA TRP A 184 9.17 1.97 19.56
C TRP A 184 8.15 1.66 20.65
N VAL A 185 6.92 2.14 20.50
CA VAL A 185 5.81 1.67 21.32
C VAL A 185 5.57 0.21 20.96
N GLN A 186 5.89 -0.68 21.91
CA GLN A 186 5.67 -2.11 21.77
C GLN A 186 4.17 -2.40 21.63
N MET A 187 3.77 -2.92 20.48
CA MET A 187 2.39 -3.32 20.22
C MET A 187 2.03 -4.55 21.08
N PRO A 188 0.90 -4.55 21.80
CA PRO A 188 0.50 -5.73 22.60
C PRO A 188 0.34 -6.96 21.69
N GLY A 189 1.13 -7.99 21.93
CA GLY A 189 0.99 -9.30 21.27
C GLY A 189 2.18 -9.79 20.43
N MET A 190 3.28 -9.04 20.36
CA MET A 190 4.51 -9.52 19.72
C MET A 190 5.48 -10.00 20.82
N LYS A 191 5.71 -11.32 20.89
CA LYS A 191 6.74 -11.96 21.70
C LYS A 191 8.04 -12.08 20.90
#